data_AF-A0A7X8WAL1-F1
#
_entry.id   AF-A0A7X8WAL1-F1
#
_cell.length_a   1.000
_cell.length_b   1.000
_cell.length_c   1.000
_cell.angle_alpha   90.00
_cell.angle_beta   90.00
_cell.angle_gamma   90.00
#
_symmetry.space_group_name_H-M   'P 1'
#
loop_
_entity.id
_entity.type
_entity.pdbx_description
1 polymer ?
#
loop_
_entity_poly.entity_id
_entity_poly.type
_entity_poly.pdbx_seq_one_letter_code
_entity_poly.pdbx_strand_id
1 'polypeptide(L)' 'MNIGILATGGIAKKMAETINMMEEVTLYAVASRSLEKANAFATEYGA' A
#
# COMPACT_ATOMS: atom_id res chain seq x y z
N MET A 1 1.31 -11.27 8.33
CA MET A 1 0.68 -11.62 7.04
C MET A 1 1.10 -10.59 6.00
N ASN A 2 1.59 -11.02 4.84
CA ASN A 2 2.09 -10.11 3.81
C ASN A 2 0.97 -9.76 2.84
N ILE A 3 0.65 -8.48 2.70
CA ILE A 3 -0.39 -8.00 1.79
C ILE A 3 0.22 -7.18 0.67
N GLY A 4 -0.21 -7.46 -0.56
CA GLY A 4 0.07 -6.64 -1.73
C GLY A 4 -1.16 -5.83 -2.14
N ILE A 5 -0.98 -4.54 -2.40
CA ILE A 5 -2.03 -3.66 -2.92
C ILE A 5 -1.83 -3.45 -4.41
N LEU A 6 -2.84 -3.82 -5.21
CA LEU A 6 -2.84 -3.60 -6.65
C LEU A 6 -3.80 -2.45 -6.98
N ALA A 7 -3.22 -1.33 -7.41
CA ALA A 7 -3.79 0.01 -7.59
C ALA A 7 -3.61 0.96 -6.39
N THR A 8 -3.34 2.23 -6.71
CA THR A 8 -3.06 3.31 -5.74
C THR A 8 -4.21 4.33 -5.74
N GLY A 9 -5.45 3.83 -5.63
CA GLY A 9 -6.67 4.65 -5.60
C GLY A 9 -7.08 5.07 -4.18
N GLY A 10 -8.17 5.82 -4.03
CA GLY A 10 -8.64 6.29 -2.73
C GLY A 10 -8.98 5.17 -1.73
N ILE A 11 -9.51 4.04 -2.20
CA ILE A 11 -9.78 2.87 -1.34
C ILE A 11 -8.47 2.22 -0.89
N ALA A 12 -7.49 2.10 -1.79
CA ALA A 12 -6.19 1.52 -1.49
C ALA A 12 -5.49 2.30 -0.37
N LYS A 13 -5.58 3.64 -0.37
CA LYS A 13 -5.05 4.49 0.71
C LYS A 13 -5.63 4.12 2.07
N LYS A 14 -6.95 4.04 2.18
CA LYS A 14 -7.61 3.64 3.44
C LYS A 14 -7.25 2.22 3.87
N MET A 15 -7.07 1.31 2.92
CA MET A 15 -6.61 -0.05 3.22
C MET A 15 -5.18 -0.06 3.76
N ALA A 16 -4.25 0.70 3.16
CA ALA A 16 -2.89 0.81 3.66
C ALA A 16 -2.83 1.45 5.05
N GLU A 17 -3.62 2.49 5.30
CA GLU A 17 -3.76 3.09 6.64
C GLU A 17 -4.23 2.06 7.68
N THR A 18 -5.21 1.24 7.31
CA THR A 18 -5.72 0.18 8.20
C THR A 18 -4.65 -0.88 8.46
N ILE A 19 -3.93 -1.31 7.41
CA ILE A 19 -2.85 -2.32 7.52
C ILE A 19 -1.73 -1.79 8.41
N ASN A 20 -1.34 -0.52 8.28
CA ASN A 20 -0.29 0.07 9.11
C ASN A 20 -0.65 0.17 10.60
N MET A 21 -1.94 0.13 10.93
CA MET A 21 -2.42 0.08 12.32
C MET A 21 -2.53 -1.36 12.87
N MET A 22 -2.27 -2.38 12.05
CA MET A 22 -2.33 -3.79 12.44
C MET A 22 -0.92 -4.36 12.60
N GLU A 23 -0.53 -4.76 13.81
CA GLU A 23 0.82 -5.31 14.07
C GLU A 23 1.08 -6.66 13.38
N GLU A 24 0.02 -7.42 13.10
CA GLU A 24 0.13 -8.76 12.50
C GLU A 24 0.20 -8.74 10.96
N VAL A 25 0.10 -7.57 10.33
CA VAL A 25 0.02 -7.42 8.89
C VAL A 25 1.09 -6.45 8.39
N THR A 26 1.74 -6.82 7.30
CA THR A 26 2.76 -5.97 6.67
C THR A 26 2.36 -5.74 5.22
N LEU A 27 2.31 -4.47 4.84
CA LEU A 27 2.20 -4.06 3.44
C LEU A 27 3.52 -4.40 2.76
N TYR A 28 3.54 -5.46 1.94
CA TYR A 28 4.77 -6.02 1.37
C TYR A 28 5.01 -5.59 -0.08
N ALA A 29 3.95 -5.22 -0.79
CA ALA A 29 4.06 -4.83 -2.19
C ALA A 29 2.97 -3.85 -2.59
N VAL A 30 3.31 -2.95 -3.51
CA VAL A 30 2.33 -2.11 -4.21
C VAL A 30 2.57 -2.16 -5.71
N ALA A 31 1.48 -2.25 -6.48
CA ALA A 31 1.50 -2.22 -7.93
C ALA A 31 0.55 -1.14 -8.46
N SER A 32 0.96 -0.43 -9.49
CA SER A 32 0.12 0.56 -10.19
C SER A 32 0.51 0.61 -11.66
N ARG A 33 -0.41 1.08 -12.52
CA ARG A 33 -0.11 1.32 -13.95
C ARG A 33 0.89 2.46 -14.15
N SER A 34 1.06 3.31 -13.15
CA SER A 34 2.03 4.40 -13.15
C SER A 34 3.06 4.12 -12.06
N LEU A 35 4.32 3.91 -12.47
CA LEU A 35 5.43 3.66 -11.54
C LEU A 35 5.55 4.79 -10.50
N GLU A 36 5.41 6.04 -10.93
CA GLU A 36 5.43 7.20 -10.05
C GLU A 36 4.38 7.11 -8.93
N LYS A 37 3.15 6.69 -9.27
CA LYS A 37 2.07 6.52 -8.28
C LYS A 37 2.33 5.34 -7.34
N ALA A 38 2.91 4.26 -7.85
CA ALA A 38 3.31 3.11 -7.02
C ALA A 38 4.40 3.52 -6.01
N ASN A 39 5.44 4.23 -6.47
CA ASN A 39 6.53 4.70 -5.62
C ASN A 39 6.05 5.73 -4.58
N ALA A 40 5.20 6.67 -4.98
CA ALA A 40 4.62 7.64 -4.05
C ALA A 40 3.82 6.93 -2.95
N PHE A 41 3.01 5.93 -3.31
CA PHE A 41 2.25 5.13 -2.35
C PHE A 41 3.14 4.29 -1.44
N ALA A 42 4.17 3.64 -1.99
CA ALA A 42 5.15 2.89 -1.21
C ALA A 42 5.87 3.79 -0.19
N THR A 43 6.24 5.00 -0.60
CA THR A 43 6.90 5.98 0.27
C THR A 43 5.95 6.52 1.36
N GLU A 44 4.69 6.75 1.01
CA GLU A 44 3.65 7.27 1.92
C GLU A 44 3.25 6.24 2.99
N TYR A 45 3.22 4.94 2.63
CA TYR A 45 2.69 3.88 3.50
C TYR A 45 3.70 2.81 3.94
N GLY A 46 4.95 2.86 3.48
CA GLY A 46 6.01 1.92 3.88
C GLY A 46 5.95 0.54 3.20
N ALA A 47 5.53 0.49 1.93
CA ALA A 47 5.44 -0.73 1.11
C ALA A 47 6.75 -1.09 0.41
#